data_AF-A0A0A2TSZ9-F1
#
_entry.id   AF-A0A0A2TSZ9-F1
#
_cell.length_a   1.000
_cell.length_b   1.000
_cell.length_c   1.000
_cell.angle_alpha   90.00
_cell.angle_beta   90.00
_cell.angle_gamma   90.00
#
_symmetry.space_group_name_H-M   'P 1'
#
loop_
_entity.id
_entity.type
_entity.pdbx_description
1 polymer ?
#
loop_
_entity_poly.entity_id
_entity_poly.type
_entity_poly.pdbx_seq_one_letter_code
_entity_poly.pdbx_strand_id
1 'polypeptide(L)'
;MTNQFDSVYRPVVRDGLMNTNIGSPNAYADAAEAVMEAMHFAHVYNDDMYDGEISWEDAEIMTLTREQLRILSGTINRPNAQPFYIDIEAIDHNSNLNILERSKAKDEFRVQNNEIAIKFKEIIETNTKKSDSL
;
A
#
# COMPACT_ATOMS: atom_id res chain seq x y z
N MET A 1 -2.14 21.02 18.96
CA MET A 1 -2.52 19.64 19.29
C MET A 1 -1.82 18.77 18.26
N THR A 2 -0.77 18.06 18.66
CA THR A 2 -0.12 17.08 17.79
C THR A 2 -1.04 15.88 17.73
N ASN A 3 -1.69 15.65 16.59
CA ASN A 3 -2.33 14.38 16.29
C ASN A 3 -1.21 13.34 16.29
N GLN A 4 -1.08 12.62 17.40
CA GLN A 4 -0.08 11.59 17.55
C GLN A 4 -0.68 10.35 16.89
N PHE A 5 -0.26 10.08 15.66
CA PHE A 5 -0.63 8.87 14.95
C PHE A 5 0.17 7.71 15.56
N ASP A 6 -0.51 6.70 16.09
CA ASP A 6 0.14 5.50 16.65
C ASP A 6 0.92 4.73 15.56
N SER A 7 0.44 4.78 14.31
CA SER A 7 1.13 4.25 13.13
C SER A 7 0.84 5.12 11.91
N VAL A 8 1.78 5.15 10.97
CA VAL A 8 1.54 5.68 9.62
C VAL A 8 1.74 4.57 8.59
N TYR A 9 1.18 4.74 7.41
CA TYR A 9 1.10 3.68 6.40
C TYR A 9 1.92 4.04 5.17
N ARG A 10 2.70 3.09 4.67
CA ARG A 10 3.56 3.29 3.50
C ARG A 10 3.30 2.21 2.43
N PRO A 11 2.89 2.61 1.21
CA PRO A 11 2.81 1.70 0.09
C PRO A 11 4.21 1.40 -0.49
N VAL A 12 4.50 0.13 -0.74
CA VAL A 12 5.81 -0.37 -1.21
C VAL A 12 5.62 -1.39 -2.33
N VAL A 13 6.33 -1.23 -3.44
CA VAL A 13 6.47 -2.27 -4.47
C VAL A 13 7.61 -3.21 -4.10
N ARG A 14 7.36 -4.52 -4.14
CA ARG A 14 8.38 -5.57 -4.02
C ARG A 14 8.44 -6.36 -5.32
N ASP A 15 9.56 -6.34 -6.05
CA ASP A 15 9.67 -7.02 -7.36
C ASP A 15 10.63 -8.23 -7.37
N GLY A 16 10.97 -8.75 -6.19
CA GLY A 16 11.91 -9.85 -5.99
C GLY A 16 13.39 -9.43 -6.06
N LEU A 17 13.71 -8.23 -6.56
CA LEU A 17 15.07 -7.70 -6.62
C LEU A 17 15.24 -6.47 -5.72
N MET A 18 14.19 -5.64 -5.60
CA MET A 18 14.21 -4.38 -4.86
C MET A 18 12.87 -4.11 -4.18
N ASN A 19 12.94 -3.35 -3.08
CA ASN A 19 11.78 -2.76 -2.42
C ASN A 19 11.77 -1.25 -2.73
N THR A 20 10.70 -0.76 -3.35
CA THR A 20 10.59 0.65 -3.78
C THR A 20 9.36 1.29 -3.15
N ASN A 21 9.57 2.40 -2.42
CA ASN A 21 8.47 3.15 -1.80
C ASN A 21 7.66 3.90 -2.87
N ILE A 22 6.35 3.69 -2.88
CA ILE A 22 5.44 4.43 -3.76
C ILE A 22 5.24 5.83 -3.16
N GLY A 23 5.36 6.86 -4.00
CA GLY A 23 5.19 8.25 -3.56
C GLY A 23 6.28 8.76 -2.62
N SER A 24 7.47 8.13 -2.57
CA SER A 24 8.61 8.56 -1.74
C SER A 24 8.89 10.07 -1.85
N PRO A 25 9.09 10.80 -0.73
CA PRO A 25 9.33 10.33 0.65
C PRO A 25 8.07 10.14 1.52
N ASN A 26 6.88 10.06 0.92
CA ASN A 26 5.63 10.17 1.68
C ASN A 26 5.30 8.89 2.48
N ALA A 27 4.69 9.10 3.63
CA ALA A 27 3.84 8.14 4.34
C ALA A 27 2.45 8.75 4.48
N TYR A 28 1.46 7.95 4.85
CA TYR A 28 0.06 8.37 4.95
C TYR A 28 -0.45 8.19 6.37
N ALA A 29 -1.15 9.21 6.86
CA ALA A 29 -1.78 9.17 8.18
C ALA A 29 -2.91 8.11 8.27
N ASP A 30 -3.50 7.77 7.13
CA ASP A 30 -4.63 6.86 7.01
C ASP A 30 -4.30 5.70 6.07
N ALA A 31 -4.65 4.47 6.47
CA ALA A 31 -4.35 3.29 5.67
C ALA A 31 -5.11 3.28 4.35
N ALA A 32 -6.34 3.80 4.29
CA ALA A 32 -7.10 3.88 3.05
C ALA A 32 -6.42 4.84 2.05
N GLU A 33 -5.77 5.90 2.55
CA GLU A 33 -5.02 6.82 1.71
C GLU A 33 -3.73 6.17 1.16
N ALA A 34 -3.04 5.34 1.95
CA ALA A 34 -1.93 4.52 1.43
C ALA A 34 -2.40 3.51 0.38
N VAL A 35 -3.54 2.84 0.60
CA VAL A 35 -4.14 1.91 -0.36
C VAL A 35 -4.55 2.66 -1.64
N MET A 36 -5.17 3.82 -1.52
CA MET A 36 -5.56 4.66 -2.66
C MET A 36 -4.35 5.09 -3.50
N GLU A 37 -3.21 5.42 -2.86
CA GLU A 37 -1.97 5.72 -3.59
C GLU A 37 -1.43 4.49 -4.30
N ALA A 38 -1.46 3.32 -3.67
CA ALA A 38 -1.07 2.06 -4.30
C ALA A 38 -1.95 1.74 -5.52
N MET A 39 -3.27 1.92 -5.40
CA MET A 39 -4.23 1.77 -6.50
C MET A 39 -3.93 2.73 -7.65
N HIS A 40 -3.69 4.00 -7.33
CA HIS A 40 -3.39 5.00 -8.33
C HIS A 40 -2.05 4.74 -9.03
N PHE A 41 -1.02 4.33 -8.29
CA PHE A 41 0.25 3.89 -8.86
C PHE A 41 0.04 2.72 -9.82
N ALA A 42 -0.64 1.67 -9.37
CA ALA A 42 -0.87 0.49 -10.19
C ALA A 42 -1.65 0.84 -11.47
N HIS A 43 -2.66 1.71 -11.38
CA HIS A 43 -3.41 2.19 -12.55
C HIS A 43 -2.55 3.00 -13.53
N VAL A 44 -1.74 3.94 -13.05
CA VAL A 44 -0.91 4.81 -13.89
C VAL A 44 0.21 4.04 -14.58
N TYR A 45 0.81 3.07 -13.89
CA TYR A 45 1.92 2.28 -14.41
C TYR A 45 1.47 0.94 -15.01
N ASN A 46 0.15 0.65 -15.08
CA ASN A 46 -0.36 -0.66 -15.49
C ASN A 46 0.14 -1.03 -16.90
N ASP A 47 -0.11 -0.12 -17.84
CA ASP A 47 0.09 -0.36 -19.27
C ASP A 47 1.57 -0.38 -19.66
N ASP A 48 2.42 0.32 -18.92
CA ASP A 48 3.85 0.45 -19.22
C ASP A 48 4.70 -0.66 -18.59
N MET A 49 4.25 -1.27 -17.49
CA MET A 49 5.06 -2.21 -16.70
C MET A 49 4.49 -3.63 -16.61
N TYR A 50 3.20 -3.84 -16.88
CA TYR A 50 2.51 -5.10 -16.55
C TYR A 50 1.74 -5.67 -17.73
N ASP A 51 1.80 -7.00 -17.91
CA ASP A 51 1.20 -7.72 -19.05
C ASP A 51 -0.13 -8.42 -18.66
N GLY A 52 -0.94 -7.80 -17.78
CA GLY A 52 -2.16 -8.43 -17.27
C GLY A 52 -3.05 -7.55 -16.39
N GLU A 53 -4.25 -8.06 -16.08
CA GLU A 53 -5.22 -7.39 -15.20
C GLU A 53 -4.74 -7.44 -13.74
N ILE A 54 -4.73 -6.28 -13.08
CA ILE A 54 -4.45 -6.17 -11.64
C ILE A 54 -5.67 -6.69 -10.87
N SER A 55 -5.55 -7.83 -10.19
CA SER A 55 -6.57 -8.35 -9.28
C SER A 55 -6.41 -7.74 -7.89
N TRP A 56 -7.43 -6.99 -7.45
CA TRP A 56 -7.55 -6.46 -6.09
C TRP A 56 -8.25 -7.44 -5.15
N GLU A 57 -8.67 -8.61 -5.65
CA GLU A 57 -9.48 -9.56 -4.88
C GLU A 57 -8.61 -10.53 -4.06
N ASP A 58 -7.33 -10.69 -4.41
CA ASP A 58 -6.40 -11.66 -3.83
C ASP A 58 -5.45 -11.06 -2.77
N ALA A 59 -5.95 -10.10 -1.99
CA ALA A 59 -5.15 -9.52 -0.92
C ALA A 59 -4.88 -10.53 0.21
N GLU A 60 -3.62 -10.72 0.55
CA GLU A 60 -3.15 -11.66 1.56
C GLU A 60 -2.48 -10.89 2.71
N ILE A 61 -2.81 -11.25 3.95
CA ILE A 61 -2.11 -10.71 5.12
C ILE A 61 -0.80 -11.49 5.27
N MET A 62 0.32 -10.79 5.17
CA MET A 62 1.65 -11.38 5.37
C MET A 62 2.11 -11.10 6.80
N THR A 63 2.27 -12.15 7.60
CA THR A 63 2.85 -12.06 8.95
C THR A 63 4.36 -12.36 8.86
N LEU A 64 5.17 -11.31 8.70
CA LEU A 64 6.65 -11.38 8.73
C LEU A 64 7.18 -10.50 9.89
N THR A 65 8.42 -10.00 9.81
CA THR A 65 9.05 -9.12 10.83
C THR A 65 8.36 -7.76 11.01
N ARG A 66 7.42 -7.41 10.13
CA ARG A 66 6.47 -6.30 10.21
C ARG A 66 5.13 -6.81 9.69
N GLU A 67 4.03 -6.29 10.21
CA GLU A 67 2.72 -6.60 9.65
C GLU A 67 2.50 -5.83 8.36
N GLN A 68 2.13 -6.58 7.33
CA GLN A 68 2.03 -6.09 5.97
C GLN A 68 0.77 -6.68 5.35
N LEU A 69 -0.04 -5.82 4.75
CA LEU A 69 -1.08 -6.29 3.84
C LEU A 69 -0.48 -6.30 2.43
N ARG A 70 -0.38 -7.49 1.84
CA ARG A 70 -0.07 -7.66 0.42
C ARG A 70 -1.37 -7.56 -0.33
N ILE A 71 -1.54 -6.51 -1.13
CA ILE A 71 -2.84 -6.23 -1.76
C ILE A 71 -2.86 -6.72 -3.21
N LEU A 72 -1.72 -6.65 -3.88
CA LEU A 72 -1.62 -6.90 -5.31
C LEU A 72 -0.49 -7.84 -5.64
N SER A 73 -0.69 -8.66 -6.67
CA SER A 73 0.37 -9.38 -7.36
C SER A 73 0.24 -9.22 -8.87
N GLY A 74 1.36 -9.14 -9.57
CA GLY A 74 1.37 -9.14 -11.03
C GLY A 74 2.72 -9.57 -11.57
N THR A 75 2.85 -9.64 -12.90
CA THR A 75 4.09 -10.05 -13.57
C THR A 75 4.65 -8.86 -14.35
N ILE A 76 5.91 -8.50 -14.08
CA ILE A 76 6.59 -7.46 -14.85
C ILE A 76 6.81 -7.98 -16.27
N ASN A 77 6.54 -7.14 -17.27
CA ASN A 77 6.76 -7.46 -18.68
C ASN A 77 8.27 -7.47 -19.03
N ARG A 78 9.00 -8.47 -18.52
CA ARG A 78 10.40 -8.77 -18.84
C ARG A 78 10.68 -10.27 -18.77
N PRO A 79 11.60 -10.82 -19.58
CA PRO A 79 11.97 -12.23 -19.50
C PRO A 79 12.48 -12.62 -18.10
N ASN A 80 11.96 -13.72 -17.55
CA ASN A 80 12.28 -14.24 -16.21
C ASN A 80 11.96 -13.28 -15.05
N ALA A 81 11.01 -12.36 -15.21
CA ALA A 81 10.52 -11.56 -14.10
C ALA A 81 9.96 -12.44 -12.99
N GLN A 82 10.34 -12.14 -11.75
CA GLN A 82 9.57 -12.61 -10.61
C GLN A 82 8.24 -11.84 -10.55
N PRO A 83 7.18 -12.45 -9.98
CA PRO A 83 6.00 -11.69 -9.58
C PRO A 83 6.42 -10.53 -8.67
N PHE A 84 5.80 -9.38 -8.88
CA PHE A 84 5.92 -8.27 -7.95
C PHE A 84 4.65 -8.18 -7.11
N TYR A 85 4.77 -7.50 -5.96
CA TYR A 85 3.70 -7.28 -5.01
C TYR A 85 3.64 -5.82 -4.59
N ILE A 86 2.45 -5.32 -4.27
CA ILE A 86 2.32 -4.05 -3.54
C ILE A 86 1.88 -4.37 -2.12
N ASP A 87 2.72 -3.95 -1.17
CA ASP A 87 2.48 -4.09 0.25
C ASP A 87 2.15 -2.72 0.86
N ILE A 88 1.24 -2.69 1.83
CA ILE A 88 1.03 -1.54 2.71
C ILE A 88 1.66 -1.87 4.06
N GLU A 89 2.76 -1.19 4.37
CA GLU A 89 3.47 -1.34 5.64
C GLU A 89 2.91 -0.35 6.67
N ALA A 90 2.53 -0.86 7.85
CA ALA A 90 2.39 -0.03 9.04
C ALA A 90 3.79 0.23 9.62
N ILE A 91 4.11 1.51 9.89
CA ILE A 91 5.39 1.92 10.45
C ILE A 91 5.17 2.85 11.65
N ASP A 92 5.97 2.63 12.68
CA ASP A 92 5.97 3.47 13.86
C ASP A 92 6.36 4.91 13.52
N HIS A 93 5.65 5.86 14.12
CA HIS A 93 5.92 7.27 13.97
C HIS A 93 7.08 7.71 14.88
N ASN A 94 8.31 7.39 14.49
CA ASN A 94 9.54 7.73 15.24
C ASN A 94 10.68 8.26 14.35
N SER A 95 10.40 8.54 13.07
CA SER A 95 11.38 9.04 12.09
C SER A 95 10.93 10.34 11.39
N ASN A 96 11.86 11.06 10.76
CA ASN A 96 11.61 12.24 9.91
C ASN A 96 10.89 11.83 8.62
N LEU A 97 9.61 11.49 8.72
CA LEU A 97 8.78 11.12 7.59
C LEU A 97 7.94 12.30 7.13
N ASN A 98 7.79 12.49 5.82
CA ASN A 98 6.78 13.39 5.30
C ASN A 98 5.43 12.67 5.31
N ILE A 99 4.51 13.13 6.15
CA ILE A 99 3.20 12.48 6.31
C ILE A 99 2.17 13.28 5.54
N LEU A 100 1.48 12.60 4.63
CA LEU A 100 0.38 13.14 3.87
C LEU A 100 -0.94 12.64 4.44
N GLU A 101 -1.89 13.55 4.55
CA GLU A 101 -3.28 13.23 4.91
C GLU A 101 -4.05 12.64 3.71
N ARG A 102 -3.52 12.77 2.48
CA ARG A 102 -4.25 12.43 1.26
C ARG A 102 -3.32 11.96 0.13
N SER A 103 -3.67 10.86 -0.51
CA SER A 103 -3.09 10.36 -1.77
C SER A 103 -3.25 11.36 -2.91
N LYS A 104 -2.32 11.31 -3.87
CA LYS A 104 -2.32 12.10 -5.10
C LYS A 104 -3.28 11.57 -6.18
N ALA A 105 -4.05 10.52 -5.88
CA ALA A 105 -5.09 10.01 -6.77
C ALA A 105 -6.10 11.09 -7.16
N LYS A 106 -6.44 11.14 -8.45
CA LYS A 106 -7.48 12.04 -8.99
C LYS A 106 -8.86 11.69 -8.41
N ASP A 107 -9.75 12.68 -8.34
CA ASP A 107 -11.06 12.51 -7.70
C ASP A 107 -11.94 11.44 -8.36
N GLU A 108 -11.93 11.32 -9.69
CA GLU A 108 -12.68 10.26 -10.40
C GLU A 108 -12.20 8.86 -10.01
N PHE A 109 -10.87 8.67 -9.95
CA PHE A 109 -10.25 7.42 -9.53
C PHE A 109 -10.61 7.09 -8.08
N ARG A 110 -10.66 8.11 -7.21
CA ARG A 110 -11.08 7.95 -5.82
C ARG A 110 -12.51 7.47 -5.71
N VAL A 111 -13.45 8.10 -6.41
CA VAL A 111 -14.87 7.72 -6.36
C VAL A 111 -15.05 6.25 -6.74
N GLN A 112 -14.34 5.77 -7.75
CA GLN A 112 -14.41 4.38 -8.19
C GLN A 112 -13.84 3.38 -7.17
N ASN A 113 -12.81 3.77 -6.43
CA ASN A 113 -11.99 2.85 -5.63
C ASN A 113 -12.11 3.03 -4.11
N ASN A 114 -12.90 4.02 -3.66
CA ASN A 114 -12.99 4.39 -2.24
C ASN A 114 -13.45 3.23 -1.35
N GLU A 115 -14.45 2.47 -1.79
CA GLU A 115 -14.97 1.33 -1.02
C GLU A 115 -13.92 0.23 -0.84
N ILE A 116 -13.12 -0.03 -1.87
CA ILE A 116 -12.02 -1.01 -1.82
C ILE A 116 -10.92 -0.52 -0.86
N ALA A 117 -10.56 0.76 -0.95
CA ALA A 117 -9.56 1.35 -0.06
C ALA A 117 -9.97 1.30 1.42
N ILE A 118 -11.25 1.57 1.72
CA ILE A 118 -11.80 1.47 3.08
C ILE A 118 -11.81 0.01 3.56
N LYS A 119 -12.24 -0.94 2.71
CA LYS A 119 -12.21 -2.36 3.03
C LYS A 119 -10.80 -2.81 3.45
N PHE A 120 -9.76 -2.38 2.72
CA PHE A 120 -8.39 -2.76 3.05
C PHE A 120 -7.83 -2.04 4.28
N LYS A 121 -8.22 -0.80 4.52
CA LYS A 121 -7.91 -0.11 5.78
C LYS A 121 -8.36 -0.93 6.99
N GLU A 122 -9.61 -1.39 6.99
CA GLU A 122 -10.16 -2.17 8.11
C GLU A 122 -9.36 -3.46 8.36
N ILE A 123 -8.93 -4.12 7.28
CA ILE A 123 -8.09 -5.32 7.35
C ILE A 123 -6.74 -4.98 7.97
N ILE A 124 -6.04 -3.94 7.49
CA ILE A 124 -4.74 -3.51 8.02
C ILE A 124 -4.85 -3.19 9.51
N GLU A 125 -5.76 -2.29 9.87
CA GLU A 125 -5.88 -1.78 11.24
C GLU A 125 -6.33 -2.85 12.25
N THR A 126 -7.17 -3.81 11.83
CA THR A 126 -7.61 -4.90 12.70
C THR A 126 -6.46 -5.85 13.03
N ASN A 127 -5.52 -6.06 12.10
CA ASN A 127 -4.38 -6.92 12.33
C ASN A 127 -3.30 -6.19 13.13
N THR A 128 -3.04 -4.91 12.83
CA THR A 128 -2.12 -4.07 13.61
C THR A 128 -2.43 -4.01 15.10
N LYS A 129 -3.69 -3.80 15.45
CA LYS A 129 -4.11 -3.77 16.85
C LYS A 129 -3.95 -5.09 17.59
N LYS A 130 -3.98 -6.24 16.90
CA LYS A 130 -3.78 -7.55 17.52
C LYS A 130 -2.32 -7.78 17.90
N SER A 131 -1.38 -7.28 17.10
CA SER A 131 0.05 -7.43 17.39
C SER A 131 0.53 -6.55 18.53
N ASP A 132 0.01 -5.33 18.69
CA ASP A 132 0.35 -4.44 19.82
C ASP A 132 -0.16 -4.94 21.18
N SER A 133 -1.04 -5.95 21.18
CA SER A 133 -1.71 -6.49 22.38
C SER A 133 -1.02 -7.75 22.95
N LEU A 134 0.10 -8.19 22.36
CA LEU A 134 0.87 -9.39 22.73
C LEU A 134 2.22 -9.01 23.35
#